data_AF-A0A351JNP5-F1
#
_entry.id   AF-A0A351JNP5-F1
#
_cell.length_a   1.000
_cell.length_b   1.000
_cell.length_c   1.000
_cell.angle_alpha   90.00
_cell.angle_beta   90.00
_cell.angle_gamma   90.00
#
_symmetry.space_group_name_H-M   'P 1'
#
loop_
_entity.id
_entity.type
_entity.pdbx_description
1 polymer ?
#
loop_
_entity_poly.entity_id
_entity_poly.type
_entity_poly.pdbx_seq_one_letter_code
_entity_poly.pdbx_strand_id
1 'polypeptide(L)' 'MDAQPVHLFEPLKLRGVTLRNRIGVSPMCQYSSEDGFANDWHLVHLGAR' A
#
# COMPACT_ATOMS: atom_id res chain seq x y z
N MET A 1 -18.40 -27.76 2.93
CA MET A 1 -17.15 -26.99 3.00
C MET A 1 -17.56 -25.58 3.33
N ASP A 2 -17.44 -25.17 4.59
CA ASP A 2 -17.84 -23.84 5.01
C ASP A 2 -16.76 -22.85 4.56
N ALA A 3 -17.16 -21.88 3.74
CA ALA A 3 -16.27 -20.82 3.30
C ALA A 3 -15.95 -19.91 4.50
N GLN A 4 -14.67 -19.72 4.79
CA GLN A 4 -14.25 -18.73 5.78
C GLN A 4 -14.61 -17.32 5.30
N PRO A 5 -15.02 -16.41 6.21
CA PRO A 5 -15.33 -15.03 5.85
C PRO A 5 -14.13 -14.35 5.20
N VAL A 6 -14.36 -13.60 4.12
CA VAL A 6 -13.31 -12.83 3.45
C VAL A 6 -13.09 -11.51 4.19
N HIS A 7 -11.92 -11.35 4.79
CA HIS A 7 -11.59 -10.18 5.62
C HIS A 7 -10.89 -9.03 4.86
N LEU A 8 -10.91 -9.04 3.52
CA LEU A 8 -10.09 -8.15 2.68
C LEU A 8 -10.32 -6.65 2.96
N PHE A 9 -11.57 -6.26 3.21
CA PHE A 9 -11.97 -4.86 3.41
C PHE A 9 -12.10 -4.47 4.89
N GLU A 10 -11.84 -5.40 5.81
CA GLU A 10 -11.86 -5.09 7.24
C GLU A 10 -10.60 -4.35 7.67
N PRO A 11 -10.70 -3.45 8.68
CA PRO A 11 -9.53 -2.81 9.26
C PRO A 11 -8.51 -3.82 9.80
N LEU A 12 -7.22 -3.50 9.65
CA LEU A 12 -6.13 -4.31 10.16
C LEU A 12 -5.22 -3.46 11.04
N LYS A 13 -5.11 -3.84 12.32
CA LYS A 13 -4.16 -3.21 13.24
C LYS A 13 -2.79 -3.89 13.13
N LEU A 14 -1.79 -3.15 12.67
CA LEU A 14 -0.40 -3.58 12.63
C LEU A 14 0.43 -2.66 13.54
N ARG A 15 0.89 -3.22 14.66
CA ARG A 15 1.61 -2.47 15.70
C ARG A 15 0.77 -1.26 16.16
N GLY A 16 1.27 -0.04 15.99
CA GLY A 16 0.60 1.22 16.36
C GLY A 16 -0.30 1.81 15.27
N VAL A 17 -0.40 1.20 14.09
CA VAL A 17 -1.14 1.73 12.94
C VAL A 17 -2.36 0.86 12.65
N THR A 18 -3.49 1.50 12.35
CA THR A 18 -4.69 0.80 11.86
C THR A 18 -4.88 1.12 10.38
N LEU A 19 -4.77 0.10 9.53
CA LEU A 19 -5.06 0.20 8.11
C LEU A 19 -6.56 0.07 7.88
N ARG A 20 -7.08 0.84 6.93
CA ARG A 20 -8.51 0.85 6.55
C ARG A 20 -9.00 -0.45 5.89
N ASN A 21 -8.09 -1.22 5.31
CA ASN A 21 -8.33 -2.52 4.69
C ASN A 21 -7.02 -3.32 4.63
N ARG A 22 -7.08 -4.54 4.10
CA ARG A 22 -5.92 -5.45 3.97
C ARG A 22 -5.29 -5.42 2.57
N ILE A 23 -5.49 -4.35 1.80
CA ILE A 23 -4.93 -4.16 0.46
C ILE A 23 -3.70 -3.26 0.58
N GLY A 24 -2.54 -3.78 0.16
CA GLY A 24 -1.29 -3.03 0.13
C GLY A 24 -0.65 -3.10 -1.25
N VAL A 25 0.19 -2.11 -1.55
CA VAL A 25 1.08 -2.13 -2.72
C VAL A 25 2.41 -2.70 -2.27
N SER A 26 2.85 -3.80 -2.91
CA SER A 26 4.17 -4.39 -2.63
C SER A 26 5.30 -3.40 -2.93
N PRO A 27 6.47 -3.54 -2.30
CA PRO A 27 7.65 -2.78 -2.69
C PRO A 27 8.00 -3.04 -4.16
N MET A 28 8.16 -1.98 -4.95
CA MET A 28 8.48 -2.06 -6.39
C MET A 28 9.63 -1.11 -6.71
N CYS A 29 10.59 -1.57 -7.51
CA CYS A 29 11.60 -0.69 -8.12
C CYS A 29 10.95 0.06 -9.29
N GLN A 30 10.67 1.34 -9.08
CA GLN A 30 9.96 2.16 -10.07
C GLN A 30 10.90 2.91 -11.02
N TYR A 31 12.21 2.88 -10.76
CA TYR A 31 13.27 3.46 -11.60
C TYR A 31 12.99 4.90 -12.07
N SER A 32 12.32 5.70 -11.24
CA SER A 32 11.87 7.06 -11.56
C SER A 32 12.51 8.13 -10.67
N SER A 33 13.50 7.75 -9.87
CA SER A 33 14.27 8.65 -9.01
C SER A 33 15.38 9.33 -9.78
N GLU A 34 15.62 10.60 -9.46
CA GLU A 34 16.77 11.38 -9.95
C GLU A 34 17.76 11.53 -8.79
N ASP A 35 19.02 11.16 -9.01
CA ASP A 35 20.08 11.10 -7.99
C ASP A 35 19.71 10.34 -6.70
N GLY A 36 18.79 9.38 -6.80
CA GLY A 36 18.31 8.59 -5.67
C GLY A 36 17.24 9.27 -4.82
N PHE A 37 16.75 10.44 -5.23
CA PHE A 37 15.73 11.20 -4.49
C PHE A 37 14.31 11.00 -5.06
N ALA A 38 13.33 11.11 -4.17
CA ALA A 38 11.93 11.22 -4.57
C ALA A 38 11.70 12.58 -5.26
N ASN A 39 10.80 12.57 -6.23
CA ASN A 39 10.40 13.72 -7.05
C ASN A 39 8.87 13.71 -7.27
N ASP A 40 8.35 14.67 -8.02
CA ASP A 40 6.91 14.85 -8.27
C ASP A 40 6.22 13.59 -8.82
N TRP A 41 6.96 12.79 -9.60
CA TRP A 41 6.44 11.52 -10.11
C TRP A 41 6.06 10.58 -8.96
N HIS A 42 6.87 10.51 -7.89
CA HIS A 42 6.61 9.64 -6.74
C HIS A 42 5.38 10.11 -5.97
N LEU A 43 5.19 11.42 -5.83
CA LEU A 43 4.03 12.00 -5.14
C LEU A 43 2.74 11.64 -5.87
N VAL A 44 2.69 11.90 -7.19
CA VAL A 44 1.50 11.61 -7.99
C VAL A 44 1.26 10.10 -8.07
N HIS A 45 2.30 9.29 -8.26
CA HIS A 45 2.18 7.84 -8.36
C HIS A 45 1.64 7.22 -7.06
N LEU A 46 2.24 7.53 -5.91
CA LEU A 46 1.86 6.94 -4.63
C LEU A 46 0.56 7.56 -4.08
N GLY A 47 0.29 8.84 -4.35
CA GLY A 47 -0.93 9.51 -3.91
C GLY A 47 -2.19 9.13 -4.70
N ALA A 48 -2.05 8.61 -5.92
CA ALA A 48 -3.18 8.17 -6.75
C ALA A 48 -3.73 6.78 -6.40
N ARG A 49 -3.14 6.09 -5.41
CA ARG A 49 -3.47 4.71 -5.01
C ARG A 49 -4.03 4.71 -3.59
#